data_AF-A0A2M8L0J2-F1
#
_entry.id   AF-A0A2M8L0J2-F1
#
_cell.length_a   1.000
_cell.length_b   1.000
_cell.length_c   1.000
_cell.angle_alpha   90.00
_cell.angle_beta   90.00
_cell.angle_gamma   90.00
#
_symmetry.space_group_name_H-M   'P 1'
#
loop_
_entity.id
_entity.type
_entity.pdbx_description
1 polymer ?
#
loop_
_entity_poly.entity_id
_entity_poly.type
_entity_poly.pdbx_seq_one_letter_code
_entity_poly.pdbx_strand_id
1 'polypeptide(L)'
;MTHEIPREQNGDQDLKTAIKEKTEMQITTIVDLAREIGGEGAHIDDVFPLPPETRDHAPIPEWNEDQVNRVREVARSFGYGAVEDVPSGLRGGVRIAEGGKVWKILAEAELIDKDGDPTDLVFAGSPHRQLGDDELDFLKTQYSEDFPPGTTEYQAAAWVAKLKSDGAIAEQPADLSIGYEIAEGNPVVRKAMGQVIEVGQTSRGQRVVLLKIDRENYQEEDGKPKYRHQPDTARVMGILSEALSTQGRHEDPVGFVTSNTYASRQVAITRAGLQNGRQFGVAMYGRETLIGLNASVPAETPLNHLPGDLRVMYENLQKLLAEVSQ
;
A
#
# COMPACT_ATOMS: atom_id res chain seq x y z
N MET A 1 -40.02 31.02 14.86
CA MET A 1 -39.21 30.03 15.61
C MET A 1 -38.66 29.05 14.60
N THR A 2 -37.43 29.30 14.17
CA THR A 2 -36.64 28.41 13.34
C THR A 2 -36.12 27.29 14.23
N HIS A 3 -36.57 26.07 14.00
CA HIS A 3 -35.90 24.88 14.51
C HIS A 3 -35.05 24.31 13.38
N GLU A 4 -33.77 24.68 13.41
CA GLU A 4 -32.71 23.94 12.72
C GLU A 4 -32.59 22.56 13.37
N ILE A 5 -32.55 21.52 12.54
CA ILE A 5 -32.08 20.19 12.93
C ILE A 5 -30.71 20.03 12.24
N PRO A 6 -29.60 19.81 12.97
CA PRO A 6 -28.30 19.57 12.36
C PRO A 6 -28.32 18.20 11.66
N ARG A 7 -28.11 18.18 10.34
CA ARG A 7 -28.17 16.96 9.51
C ARG A 7 -26.83 16.23 9.33
N GLU A 8 -25.77 16.64 10.03
CA GLU A 8 -24.43 16.06 9.83
C GLU A 8 -23.95 15.13 10.96
N GLN A 9 -24.56 15.16 12.16
CA GLN A 9 -24.07 14.36 13.30
C GLN A 9 -24.51 12.88 13.29
N ASN A 10 -25.67 12.55 12.72
CA ASN A 10 -26.17 11.16 12.72
C ASN A 10 -25.38 10.24 11.77
N GLY A 11 -24.86 10.76 10.65
CA GLY A 11 -24.14 9.94 9.67
C GLY A 11 -22.77 9.46 10.16
N ASP A 12 -22.07 10.27 10.96
CA ASP A 12 -20.77 9.91 11.53
C ASP A 12 -20.90 8.87 12.65
N GLN A 13 -21.95 8.99 13.48
CA GLN A 13 -22.20 8.03 14.56
C GLN A 13 -22.61 6.64 14.02
N ASP A 14 -23.41 6.60 12.96
CA ASP A 14 -23.79 5.34 12.30
C ASP A 14 -22.57 4.68 11.63
N LEU A 15 -21.69 5.46 11.00
CA LEU A 15 -20.47 4.96 10.38
C LEU A 15 -19.47 4.42 11.41
N LYS A 16 -19.22 5.14 12.51
CA LYS A 16 -18.34 4.68 13.60
C LYS A 16 -18.86 3.38 14.22
N THR A 17 -20.17 3.27 14.40
CA THR A 17 -20.80 2.04 14.91
C THR A 17 -20.58 0.86 13.95
N ALA A 18 -20.81 1.05 12.65
CA ALA A 18 -20.58 0.01 11.66
C ALA A 18 -19.09 -0.40 11.55
N ILE A 19 -18.15 0.56 11.64
CA ILE A 19 -16.71 0.28 11.66
C ILE A 19 -16.36 -0.51 12.92
N LYS A 20 -16.90 -0.13 14.09
CA LYS A 20 -16.67 -0.82 15.35
C LYS A 20 -17.12 -2.27 15.30
N GLU A 21 -18.37 -2.52 14.93
CA GLU A 21 -18.93 -3.89 14.86
C GLU A 21 -18.14 -4.78 13.89
N LYS A 22 -17.78 -4.23 12.71
CA LYS A 22 -16.93 -4.95 11.75
C LYS A 22 -15.55 -5.25 12.34
N THR A 23 -14.94 -4.28 13.02
CA THR A 23 -13.61 -4.44 13.62
C THR A 23 -13.62 -5.51 14.72
N GLU A 24 -14.62 -5.51 15.60
CA GLU A 24 -14.79 -6.51 16.66
C GLU A 24 -14.97 -7.93 16.09
N MET A 25 -15.77 -8.06 15.03
CA MET A 25 -15.94 -9.33 14.32
C MET A 25 -14.62 -9.83 13.73
N GLN A 26 -13.85 -8.97 13.06
CA GLN A 26 -12.59 -9.34 12.44
C GLN A 26 -11.52 -9.73 13.47
N ILE A 27 -11.47 -9.03 14.62
CA ILE A 27 -10.60 -9.39 15.75
C ILE A 27 -10.97 -10.79 16.26
N THR A 28 -12.27 -11.03 16.49
CA THR A 28 -12.76 -12.32 16.99
C THR A 28 -12.39 -13.46 16.04
N THR A 29 -12.59 -13.27 14.73
CA THR A 29 -12.21 -14.25 13.71
C THR A 29 -10.72 -14.62 13.75
N ILE A 30 -9.82 -13.63 13.90
CA ILE A 30 -8.37 -13.92 13.96
C ILE A 30 -8.00 -14.62 15.28
N VAL A 31 -8.62 -14.23 16.40
CA VAL A 31 -8.37 -14.85 17.72
C VAL A 31 -8.86 -16.30 17.74
N ASP A 32 -10.05 -16.56 17.21
CA ASP A 32 -10.60 -17.91 17.15
C ASP A 32 -9.78 -18.79 16.21
N LEU A 33 -9.33 -18.25 15.07
CA LEU A 33 -8.37 -18.94 14.22
C LEU A 33 -7.09 -19.29 14.99
N ALA A 34 -6.51 -18.37 15.76
CA ALA A 34 -5.30 -18.67 16.53
C ALA A 34 -5.53 -19.82 17.53
N ARG A 35 -6.70 -19.89 18.18
CA ARG A 35 -7.07 -20.99 19.07
C ARG A 35 -7.29 -22.30 18.33
N GLU A 36 -7.92 -22.27 17.16
CA GLU A 36 -8.11 -23.46 16.31
C GLU A 36 -6.77 -24.06 15.89
N ILE A 37 -5.79 -23.22 15.56
CA ILE A 37 -4.46 -23.66 15.10
C ILE A 37 -3.54 -24.05 16.26
N GLY A 38 -3.45 -23.23 17.30
CA GLY A 38 -2.52 -23.42 18.42
C GLY A 38 -3.06 -24.26 19.58
N GLY A 39 -4.36 -24.55 19.61
CA GLY A 39 -5.04 -25.24 20.69
C GLY A 39 -5.64 -24.31 21.76
N GLU A 40 -6.37 -24.92 22.70
CA GLU A 40 -7.04 -24.19 23.78
C GLU A 40 -6.01 -23.49 24.68
N GLY A 41 -6.09 -22.15 24.75
CA GLY A 41 -5.16 -21.33 25.50
C GLY A 41 -3.96 -20.78 24.71
N ALA A 42 -3.85 -21.09 23.41
CA ALA A 42 -2.80 -20.53 22.56
C ALA A 42 -2.88 -18.99 22.50
N HIS A 43 -1.73 -18.34 22.69
CA HIS A 43 -1.63 -16.90 22.50
C HIS A 43 -1.45 -16.58 21.02
N ILE A 44 -2.01 -15.46 20.57
CA ILE A 44 -1.91 -15.04 19.17
C ILE A 44 -0.45 -14.85 18.71
N ASP A 45 0.44 -14.45 19.63
CA ASP A 45 1.86 -14.21 19.34
C ASP A 45 2.61 -15.51 19.03
N ASP A 46 2.16 -16.63 19.59
CA ASP A 46 2.79 -17.94 19.42
C ASP A 46 2.41 -18.56 18.07
N VAL A 47 1.18 -18.28 17.61
CA VAL A 47 0.62 -18.84 16.37
C VAL A 47 0.93 -17.92 15.17
N PHE A 48 0.82 -16.61 15.39
CA PHE A 48 1.05 -15.57 14.39
C PHE A 48 2.15 -14.62 14.87
N PRO A 49 3.43 -15.00 14.70
CA PRO A 49 4.53 -14.13 15.08
C PRO A 49 4.62 -12.91 14.16
N LEU A 50 5.29 -11.85 14.63
CA LEU A 50 5.60 -10.70 13.79
C LEU A 50 6.43 -11.12 12.57
N PRO A 51 6.16 -10.52 11.39
CA PRO A 51 6.96 -10.79 10.21
C PRO A 51 8.40 -10.30 10.43
N PRO A 52 9.41 -11.03 9.91
CA PRO A 52 10.76 -10.48 9.81
C PRO A 52 10.79 -9.27 8.87
N GLU A 53 11.91 -8.54 8.87
CA GLU A 53 12.14 -7.36 8.01
C GLU A 53 11.85 -7.66 6.52
N THR A 54 12.23 -8.85 6.05
CA THR A 54 11.90 -9.35 4.71
C THR A 54 10.99 -10.57 4.83
N ARG A 55 9.73 -10.47 4.38
CA ARG A 55 8.75 -11.57 4.45
C ARG A 55 9.20 -12.86 3.76
N ASP A 56 9.97 -12.76 2.68
CA ASP A 56 10.53 -13.94 1.98
C ASP A 56 11.45 -14.77 2.88
N HIS A 57 11.98 -14.19 3.97
CA HIS A 57 12.81 -14.87 4.97
C HIS A 57 12.00 -15.41 6.16
N ALA A 58 10.67 -15.25 6.17
CA ALA A 58 9.84 -15.80 7.23
C ALA A 58 9.87 -17.34 7.20
N PRO A 59 9.92 -18.00 8.38
CA PRO A 59 9.87 -19.46 8.45
C PRO A 59 8.52 -19.96 7.92
N ILE A 60 8.55 -21.11 7.24
CA ILE A 60 7.32 -21.81 6.87
C ILE A 60 6.75 -22.43 8.14
N PRO A 61 5.49 -22.13 8.52
CA PRO A 61 4.89 -22.73 9.70
C PRO A 61 4.70 -24.24 9.53
N GLU A 62 4.95 -25.00 10.60
CA GLU A 62 4.72 -26.45 10.65
C GLU A 62 3.25 -26.77 10.94
N TRP A 63 2.37 -26.37 10.02
CA TRP A 63 0.93 -26.62 10.09
C TRP A 63 0.54 -27.84 9.25
N ASN A 64 -0.42 -28.63 9.74
CA ASN A 64 -1.03 -29.69 8.96
C ASN A 64 -1.96 -29.14 7.86
N GLU A 65 -2.43 -30.00 6.96
CA GLU A 65 -3.24 -29.59 5.81
C GLU A 65 -4.54 -28.88 6.21
N ASP A 66 -5.25 -29.36 7.23
CA ASP A 66 -6.48 -28.75 7.72
C ASP A 66 -6.22 -27.34 8.28
N GLN A 67 -5.14 -27.18 9.06
CA GLN A 67 -4.68 -25.91 9.59
C GLN A 67 -4.33 -24.92 8.47
N VAL A 68 -3.58 -25.37 7.45
CA VAL A 68 -3.23 -24.55 6.29
C VAL A 68 -4.48 -24.10 5.53
N ASN A 69 -5.41 -25.02 5.26
CA ASN A 69 -6.66 -24.72 4.56
C ASN A 69 -7.49 -23.69 5.33
N ARG A 70 -7.57 -23.86 6.65
CA ARG A 70 -8.33 -22.95 7.53
C ARG A 70 -7.71 -21.55 7.59
N VAL A 71 -6.39 -21.44 7.73
CA VAL A 71 -5.71 -20.13 7.71
C VAL A 71 -5.90 -19.45 6.36
N ARG A 72 -5.79 -20.19 5.25
CA ARG A 72 -6.02 -19.64 3.90
C ARG A 72 -7.46 -19.17 3.71
N GLU A 73 -8.44 -19.93 4.19
CA GLU A 73 -9.86 -19.55 4.14
C GLU A 73 -10.10 -18.22 4.87
N VAL A 74 -9.65 -18.11 6.11
CA VAL A 74 -9.80 -16.89 6.91
C VAL A 74 -9.05 -15.73 6.27
N ALA A 75 -7.82 -15.93 5.80
CA ALA A 75 -7.04 -14.89 5.12
C ALA A 75 -7.76 -14.38 3.86
N ARG A 76 -8.34 -15.27 3.05
CA ARG A 76 -9.12 -14.90 1.86
C ARG A 76 -10.34 -14.05 2.21
N SER A 77 -10.97 -14.27 3.36
CA SER A 77 -12.09 -13.43 3.83
C SER A 77 -11.69 -11.96 4.05
N PHE A 78 -10.39 -11.71 4.25
CA PHE A 78 -9.81 -10.36 4.32
C PHE A 78 -9.28 -9.84 2.97
N GLY A 79 -9.52 -10.58 1.88
CA GLY A 79 -9.00 -10.27 0.55
C GLY A 79 -7.58 -10.78 0.29
N TYR A 80 -6.98 -11.52 1.22
CA TYR A 80 -5.62 -12.03 1.04
C TYR A 80 -5.55 -13.08 -0.08
N GLY A 81 -4.65 -12.90 -1.03
CA GLY A 81 -4.43 -13.86 -2.12
C GLY A 81 -5.61 -13.99 -3.09
N ALA A 82 -6.40 -12.93 -3.25
CA ALA A 82 -7.47 -12.86 -4.24
C ALA A 82 -7.00 -13.22 -5.67
N VAL A 83 -7.88 -13.83 -6.45
CA VAL A 83 -7.57 -14.14 -7.86
C VAL A 83 -7.74 -12.87 -8.71
N GLU A 84 -8.86 -12.19 -8.50
CA GLU A 84 -9.27 -10.97 -9.21
C GLU A 84 -8.78 -9.69 -8.51
N ASP A 85 -8.81 -8.58 -9.26
CA ASP A 85 -8.56 -7.25 -8.71
C ASP A 85 -9.70 -6.82 -7.77
N VAL A 86 -9.35 -6.16 -6.67
CA VAL A 86 -10.30 -5.55 -5.73
C VAL A 86 -10.16 -4.03 -5.83
N PRO A 87 -11.12 -3.30 -6.40
CA PRO A 87 -11.06 -1.84 -6.50
C PRO A 87 -11.24 -1.20 -5.12
N SER A 88 -10.74 0.04 -4.96
CA SER A 88 -10.88 0.80 -3.71
C SER A 88 -12.29 1.33 -3.48
N GLY A 89 -13.09 1.43 -4.56
CA GLY A 89 -14.42 2.04 -4.53
C GLY A 89 -14.42 3.57 -4.45
N LEU A 90 -13.24 4.19 -4.43
CA LEU A 90 -13.09 5.64 -4.47
C LEU A 90 -13.41 6.19 -5.87
N ARG A 91 -13.80 7.46 -5.96
CA ARG A 91 -13.96 8.19 -7.22
C ARG A 91 -13.10 9.45 -7.22
N GLY A 92 -12.42 9.72 -8.32
CA GLY A 92 -11.52 10.86 -8.42
C GLY A 92 -10.34 10.80 -7.45
N GLY A 93 -9.72 11.96 -7.21
CA GLY A 93 -8.63 12.14 -6.27
C GLY A 93 -7.31 11.53 -6.75
N VAL A 94 -6.50 11.02 -5.82
CA VAL A 94 -5.16 10.52 -6.09
C VAL A 94 -5.15 8.99 -6.00
N ARG A 95 -4.39 8.33 -6.88
CA ARG A 95 -3.97 6.94 -6.69
C ARG A 95 -2.47 6.85 -6.64
N ILE A 96 -1.96 6.15 -5.64
CA ILE A 96 -0.54 5.87 -5.49
C ILE A 96 -0.28 4.39 -5.70
N ALA A 97 0.58 4.07 -6.66
CA ALA A 97 1.27 2.79 -6.77
C ALA A 97 2.40 2.78 -5.73
N GLU A 98 2.39 1.79 -4.84
CA GLU A 98 3.36 1.68 -3.75
C GLU A 98 4.81 1.64 -4.24
N GLY A 99 5.04 0.92 -5.35
CA GLY A 99 6.38 0.56 -5.78
C GLY A 99 6.65 -0.93 -5.60
N GLY A 100 7.91 -1.28 -5.33
CA GLY A 100 8.37 -2.65 -5.17
C GLY A 100 9.01 -3.19 -6.44
N LYS A 101 8.80 -4.50 -6.69
CA LYS A 101 9.30 -5.15 -7.90
C LYS A 101 8.65 -4.57 -9.15
N VAL A 102 9.36 -4.49 -10.26
CA VAL A 102 8.87 -3.79 -11.46
C VAL A 102 7.52 -4.29 -11.99
N TRP A 103 7.27 -5.60 -11.97
CA TRP A 103 5.96 -6.15 -12.34
C TRP A 103 4.85 -5.83 -11.33
N LYS A 104 5.19 -5.53 -10.06
CA LYS A 104 4.23 -5.01 -9.09
C LYS A 104 3.84 -3.58 -9.44
N ILE A 105 4.82 -2.73 -9.76
CA ILE A 105 4.58 -1.35 -10.21
C ILE A 105 3.67 -1.35 -11.45
N LEU A 106 3.93 -2.23 -12.41
CA LEU A 106 3.08 -2.40 -13.59
C LEU A 106 1.67 -2.90 -13.24
N ALA A 107 1.54 -3.89 -12.35
CA ALA A 107 0.24 -4.39 -11.90
C ALA A 107 -0.58 -3.32 -11.16
N GLU A 108 0.08 -2.52 -10.33
CA GLU A 108 -0.53 -1.37 -9.66
C GLU A 108 -0.98 -0.34 -10.69
N ALA A 109 -0.15 -0.06 -11.70
CA ALA A 109 -0.51 0.86 -12.79
C ALA A 109 -1.74 0.38 -13.58
N GLU A 110 -1.84 -0.91 -13.88
CA GLU A 110 -3.01 -1.50 -14.54
C GLU A 110 -4.28 -1.40 -13.69
N LEU A 111 -4.16 -1.55 -12.36
CA LEU A 111 -5.30 -1.40 -11.46
C LEU A 111 -5.70 0.06 -11.27
N ILE A 112 -4.75 1.00 -11.23
CA ILE A 112 -5.03 2.44 -11.16
C ILE A 112 -5.98 2.86 -12.29
N ASP A 113 -5.76 2.37 -13.51
CA ASP A 113 -6.57 2.71 -14.67
C ASP A 113 -8.03 2.23 -14.55
N LYS A 114 -8.26 1.16 -13.77
CA LYS A 114 -9.58 0.59 -13.49
C LYS A 114 -10.23 1.19 -12.24
N ASP A 115 -9.47 1.87 -11.39
CA ASP A 115 -9.89 2.25 -10.04
C ASP A 115 -10.40 3.70 -9.93
N GLY A 116 -11.60 3.93 -10.47
CA GLY A 116 -12.40 5.10 -10.08
C GLY A 116 -11.97 6.44 -10.67
N ASP A 117 -11.34 6.43 -11.84
CA ASP A 117 -10.97 7.60 -12.66
C ASP A 117 -10.23 8.70 -11.86
N PRO A 118 -9.01 8.41 -11.39
CA PRO A 118 -8.29 9.34 -10.53
C PRO A 118 -7.83 10.59 -11.28
N THR A 119 -7.76 11.72 -10.57
CA THR A 119 -7.18 12.97 -11.11
C THR A 119 -5.66 12.92 -11.18
N ASP A 120 -5.01 12.21 -10.25
CA ASP A 120 -3.55 12.07 -10.22
C ASP A 120 -3.15 10.60 -10.07
N LEU A 121 -2.14 10.21 -10.86
CA LEU A 121 -1.48 8.92 -10.81
C LEU A 121 -0.08 9.14 -10.23
N VAL A 122 0.16 8.62 -9.04
CA VAL A 122 1.43 8.75 -8.33
C VAL A 122 2.16 7.40 -8.38
N PHE A 123 3.37 7.40 -8.92
CA PHE A 123 4.25 6.22 -8.90
C PHE A 123 5.36 6.45 -7.90
N ALA A 124 5.35 5.68 -6.81
CA ALA A 124 6.38 5.75 -5.80
C ALA A 124 7.53 4.79 -6.09
N GLY A 125 8.74 5.18 -5.69
CA GLY A 125 9.91 4.32 -5.78
C GLY A 125 11.09 4.85 -4.99
N SER A 126 11.97 3.95 -4.56
CA SER A 126 13.18 4.30 -3.84
C SER A 126 14.36 4.44 -4.80
N PRO A 127 15.17 5.51 -4.68
CA PRO A 127 16.43 5.62 -5.44
C PRO A 127 17.53 4.71 -4.87
N HIS A 128 17.24 3.95 -3.81
CA HIS A 128 18.23 3.13 -3.10
C HIS A 128 18.03 1.63 -3.33
N ARG A 129 16.81 1.19 -3.67
CA ARG A 129 16.53 -0.20 -4.03
C ARG A 129 16.96 -0.42 -5.48
N GLN A 130 17.98 -1.23 -5.72
CA GLN A 130 18.34 -1.67 -7.06
C GLN A 130 17.39 -2.80 -7.52
N LEU A 131 17.12 -2.84 -8.82
CA LEU A 131 16.40 -3.94 -9.44
C LEU A 131 17.26 -5.21 -9.38
N GLY A 132 16.63 -6.34 -9.08
CA GLY A 132 17.27 -7.65 -9.18
C GLY A 132 17.40 -8.14 -10.62
N ASP A 133 18.21 -9.18 -10.83
CA ASP A 133 18.40 -9.80 -12.15
C ASP A 133 17.07 -10.31 -12.74
N ASP A 134 16.20 -10.85 -11.89
CA ASP A 134 14.86 -11.31 -12.27
C ASP A 134 13.97 -10.17 -12.81
N GLU A 135 14.12 -8.97 -12.27
CA GLU A 135 13.39 -7.78 -12.71
C GLU A 135 13.94 -7.21 -14.02
N LEU A 136 15.26 -7.22 -14.18
CA LEU A 136 15.92 -6.79 -15.41
C LEU A 136 15.62 -7.74 -16.58
N ASP A 137 15.70 -9.05 -16.33
CA ASP A 137 15.34 -10.08 -17.32
C ASP A 137 13.86 -9.99 -17.72
N PHE A 138 12.97 -9.74 -16.75
CA PHE A 138 11.56 -9.51 -17.00
C PHE A 138 11.34 -8.30 -17.95
N LEU A 139 11.95 -7.15 -17.64
CA LEU A 139 11.86 -5.94 -18.46
C LEU A 139 12.38 -6.16 -19.89
N LYS A 140 13.53 -6.83 -20.01
CA LYS A 140 14.14 -7.14 -21.30
C LYS A 140 13.26 -8.07 -22.12
N THR A 141 12.71 -9.11 -21.50
CA THR A 141 11.95 -10.16 -22.21
C THR A 141 10.55 -9.69 -22.58
N GLN A 142 9.85 -9.01 -21.68
CA GLN A 142 8.45 -8.63 -21.88
C GLN A 142 8.29 -7.27 -22.57
N TYR A 143 9.22 -6.34 -22.34
CA TYR A 143 9.11 -4.96 -22.82
C TYR A 143 10.24 -4.56 -23.77
N SER A 144 11.21 -5.43 -24.06
CA SER A 144 12.41 -5.10 -24.85
C SER A 144 13.23 -3.94 -24.27
N GLU A 145 13.15 -3.73 -22.95
CA GLU A 145 13.84 -2.66 -22.24
C GLU A 145 15.13 -3.20 -21.61
N ASP A 146 16.28 -2.76 -22.12
CA ASP A 146 17.60 -3.20 -21.66
C ASP A 146 18.17 -2.22 -20.62
N PHE A 147 17.57 -2.23 -19.43
CA PHE A 147 18.04 -1.40 -18.32
C PHE A 147 19.43 -1.84 -17.84
N PRO A 148 20.36 -0.90 -17.59
CA PRO A 148 21.68 -1.26 -17.11
C PRO A 148 21.63 -1.81 -15.67
N PRO A 149 22.59 -2.66 -15.28
CA PRO A 149 22.78 -3.05 -13.89
C PRO A 149 22.90 -1.83 -12.98
N GLY A 150 22.32 -1.91 -11.78
CA GLY A 150 22.26 -0.78 -10.84
C GLY A 150 21.11 0.18 -11.07
N THR A 151 20.24 -0.08 -12.06
CA THR A 151 18.93 0.60 -12.19
C THR A 151 18.15 0.43 -10.89
N THR A 152 17.50 1.52 -10.47
CA THR A 152 16.77 1.61 -9.19
C THR A 152 15.26 1.46 -9.38
N GLU A 153 14.57 1.13 -8.31
CA GLU A 153 13.10 1.14 -8.23
C GLU A 153 12.51 2.50 -8.62
N TYR A 154 13.13 3.61 -8.21
CA TYR A 154 12.68 4.94 -8.63
C TYR A 154 12.80 5.16 -10.15
N GLN A 155 13.85 4.62 -10.79
CA GLN A 155 13.98 4.68 -12.25
C GLN A 155 12.96 3.77 -12.96
N ALA A 156 12.65 2.60 -12.39
CA ALA A 156 11.57 1.75 -12.88
C ALA A 156 10.20 2.43 -12.77
N ALA A 157 9.92 3.08 -11.63
CA ALA A 157 8.70 3.87 -11.43
C ALA A 157 8.61 5.04 -12.44
N ALA A 158 9.72 5.73 -12.70
CA ALA A 158 9.80 6.77 -13.72
C ALA A 158 9.50 6.25 -15.13
N TRP A 159 9.98 5.05 -15.46
CA TRP A 159 9.66 4.39 -16.72
C TRP A 159 8.18 4.01 -16.83
N VAL A 160 7.58 3.42 -15.79
CA VAL A 160 6.12 3.14 -15.77
C VAL A 160 5.29 4.43 -15.87
N ALA A 161 5.67 5.47 -15.15
CA ALA A 161 5.01 6.78 -15.22
C ALA A 161 5.07 7.36 -16.65
N LYS A 162 6.23 7.24 -17.31
CA LYS A 162 6.39 7.61 -18.72
C LYS A 162 5.45 6.81 -19.63
N LEU A 163 5.35 5.49 -19.44
CA LEU A 163 4.41 4.67 -20.19
C LEU A 163 2.95 5.12 -20.00
N LYS A 164 2.56 5.44 -18.76
CA LYS A 164 1.20 5.88 -18.43
C LYS A 164 0.89 7.32 -18.82
N SER A 165 1.90 8.12 -19.15
CA SER A 165 1.70 9.51 -19.62
C SER A 165 1.34 9.59 -21.11
N ASP A 166 1.03 8.49 -21.80
CA ASP A 166 0.68 8.46 -23.24
C ASP A 166 1.68 9.23 -24.15
N GLY A 167 2.94 9.34 -23.72
CA GLY A 167 3.98 10.12 -24.40
C GLY A 167 3.97 11.63 -24.14
N ALA A 168 2.98 12.17 -23.42
CA ALA A 168 2.91 13.57 -23.00
C ALA A 168 3.74 13.83 -21.73
N ILE A 169 5.04 13.56 -21.84
CA ILE A 169 6.03 13.79 -20.77
C ILE A 169 6.48 15.25 -20.85
N ALA A 170 6.56 15.90 -19.70
CA ALA A 170 7.13 17.23 -19.60
C ALA A 170 8.62 17.21 -19.99
N GLU A 171 9.04 18.11 -20.90
CA GLU A 171 10.46 18.30 -21.24
C GLU A 171 11.30 18.66 -20.01
N GLN A 172 10.67 19.36 -19.05
CA GLN A 172 11.23 19.68 -17.75
C GLN A 172 10.22 19.26 -16.68
N PRO A 173 10.45 18.15 -15.96
CA PRO A 173 9.62 17.77 -14.83
C PRO A 173 9.49 18.92 -13.83
N ALA A 174 8.27 19.17 -13.36
CA ALA A 174 7.99 20.26 -12.43
C ALA A 174 8.10 19.75 -10.99
N ASP A 175 9.04 20.30 -10.21
CA ASP A 175 9.07 20.11 -8.76
C ASP A 175 7.84 20.79 -8.15
N LEU A 176 6.98 20.00 -7.52
CA LEU A 176 5.75 20.50 -6.91
C LEU A 176 6.01 21.30 -5.61
N SER A 177 7.27 21.44 -5.21
CA SER A 177 7.73 22.10 -3.98
C SER A 177 7.08 21.53 -2.73
N ILE A 178 6.68 20.26 -2.80
CA ILE A 178 6.17 19.46 -1.69
C ILE A 178 7.07 18.24 -1.55
N GLY A 179 7.44 17.93 -0.32
CA GLY A 179 8.22 16.75 0.04
C GLY A 179 8.02 16.38 1.50
N TYR A 180 8.90 15.56 2.04
CA TYR A 180 8.93 15.22 3.45
C TYR A 180 10.37 15.16 3.97
N GLU A 181 10.57 15.50 5.24
CA GLU A 181 11.89 15.37 5.85
C GLU A 181 12.17 13.92 6.23
N ILE A 182 13.41 13.47 5.98
CA ILE A 182 13.89 12.16 6.40
C ILE A 182 14.27 12.26 7.89
N ALA A 183 13.24 12.36 8.72
CA ALA A 183 13.32 12.49 10.17
C ALA A 183 12.19 11.66 10.80
N GLU A 184 12.20 11.54 12.13
CA GLU A 184 11.12 10.89 12.85
C GLU A 184 9.76 11.50 12.49
N GLY A 185 8.80 10.64 12.14
CA GLY A 185 7.45 11.04 11.72
C GLY A 185 7.34 11.58 10.30
N ASN A 186 8.43 11.72 9.53
CA ASN A 186 8.43 12.16 8.13
C ASN A 186 7.55 13.41 7.84
N PRO A 187 7.79 14.56 8.48
CA PRO A 187 6.92 15.74 8.34
C PRO A 187 6.93 16.31 6.93
N VAL A 188 5.77 16.77 6.43
CA VAL A 188 5.66 17.37 5.09
C VAL A 188 6.27 18.78 5.08
N VAL A 189 7.01 19.07 4.01
CA VAL A 189 7.69 20.36 3.81
C VAL A 189 7.29 21.00 2.49
N ARG A 190 7.14 22.34 2.51
CA ARG A 190 6.89 23.16 1.32
C ARG A 190 8.17 23.86 0.87
N LYS A 191 9.03 23.15 0.15
CA LYS A 191 10.26 23.66 -0.48
C LYS A 191 10.64 22.76 -1.65
N ALA A 192 11.40 23.27 -2.62
CA ALA A 192 11.88 22.48 -3.75
C ALA A 192 12.91 21.44 -3.26
N MET A 193 12.48 20.17 -3.20
CA MET A 193 13.26 19.04 -2.67
C MET A 193 13.54 17.96 -3.72
N GLY A 194 12.89 18.03 -4.89
CA GLY A 194 12.94 17.00 -5.92
C GLY A 194 12.29 15.67 -5.51
N GLN A 195 11.50 15.65 -4.44
CA GLN A 195 10.86 14.43 -3.93
C GLN A 195 9.50 14.14 -4.58
N VAL A 196 8.76 15.18 -4.97
CA VAL A 196 7.49 15.04 -5.68
C VAL A 196 7.58 15.83 -6.96
N ILE A 197 7.58 15.13 -8.09
CA ILE A 197 7.75 15.74 -9.41
C ILE A 197 6.59 15.36 -10.33
N GLU A 198 5.98 16.36 -10.98
CA GLU A 198 5.06 16.11 -12.09
C GLU A 198 5.87 15.85 -13.35
N VAL A 199 5.66 14.67 -13.94
CA VAL A 199 6.43 14.22 -15.11
C VAL A 199 5.63 14.25 -16.41
N GLY A 200 4.31 14.35 -16.35
CA GLY A 200 3.47 14.35 -17.53
C GLY A 200 1.99 14.27 -17.20
N GLN A 201 1.19 14.05 -18.24
CA GLN A 201 -0.26 13.90 -18.12
C GLN A 201 -0.75 12.79 -19.04
N THR A 202 -1.85 12.13 -18.69
CA THR A 202 -2.50 11.15 -19.57
C THR A 202 -3.30 11.87 -20.66
N SER A 203 -3.69 11.15 -21.72
CA SER A 203 -4.60 11.68 -22.76
C SER A 203 -5.96 12.15 -22.24
N ARG A 204 -6.35 11.73 -21.03
CA ARG A 204 -7.58 12.17 -20.34
C ARG A 204 -7.37 13.40 -19.45
N GLY A 205 -6.15 13.95 -19.40
CA GLY A 205 -5.79 15.11 -18.59
C GLY A 205 -5.49 14.79 -17.12
N GLN A 206 -5.27 13.53 -16.77
CA GLN A 206 -4.88 13.14 -15.41
C GLN A 206 -3.38 13.41 -15.23
N ARG A 207 -2.96 13.93 -14.07
CA ARG A 207 -1.54 14.22 -13.83
C ARG A 207 -0.78 12.95 -13.48
N VAL A 208 0.43 12.83 -14.00
CA VAL A 208 1.35 11.74 -13.68
C VAL A 208 2.50 12.30 -12.85
N VAL A 209 2.64 11.77 -11.64
CA VAL A 209 3.55 12.26 -10.61
C VAL A 209 4.47 11.14 -10.17
N LEU A 210 5.74 11.46 -9.95
CA LEU A 210 6.67 10.59 -9.24
C LEU A 210 6.84 11.03 -7.80
N LEU A 211 6.82 10.04 -6.90
CA LEU A 211 7.10 10.22 -5.49
C LEU A 211 8.37 9.45 -5.12
N LYS A 212 9.41 10.19 -4.77
CA LYS A 212 10.67 9.64 -4.28
C LYS A 212 10.51 9.21 -2.83
N ILE A 213 10.64 7.92 -2.56
CA ILE A 213 10.68 7.37 -1.21
C ILE A 213 12.14 7.19 -0.79
N ASP A 214 12.69 8.29 -0.29
CA ASP A 214 14.03 8.35 0.29
C ASP A 214 14.09 7.69 1.67
N ARG A 215 15.29 7.22 2.01
CA ARG A 215 15.62 6.53 3.26
C ARG A 215 16.88 7.16 3.85
N GLU A 216 16.97 7.25 5.18
CA GLU A 216 18.25 7.59 5.82
C GLU A 216 19.14 6.34 5.78
N ASN A 217 20.27 6.44 5.06
CA ASN A 217 21.26 5.38 5.05
C ASN A 217 22.06 5.41 6.36
N TYR A 218 22.12 4.28 7.06
CA TYR A 218 23.07 4.05 8.14
C TYR A 218 23.73 2.68 7.98
N GLN A 219 24.89 2.46 8.58
CA GLN A 219 25.54 1.15 8.61
C GLN A 219 25.44 0.58 10.02
N GLU A 220 25.03 -0.68 10.13
CA GLU A 220 25.19 -1.42 11.38
C GLU A 220 26.63 -1.94 11.54
N GLU A 221 26.94 -2.47 12.72
CA GLU A 221 28.25 -3.03 13.06
C GLU A 221 28.69 -4.18 12.12
N ASP A 222 27.73 -4.83 11.43
CA ASP A 222 28.01 -5.87 10.44
C ASP A 222 28.35 -5.33 9.04
N GLY A 223 28.42 -4.01 8.88
CA GLY A 223 28.77 -3.32 7.64
C GLY A 223 27.64 -3.30 6.60
N LYS A 224 26.45 -3.82 6.90
CA LYS A 224 25.32 -3.77 5.96
C LYS A 224 24.62 -2.42 6.03
N PRO A 225 24.32 -1.78 4.88
CA PRO A 225 23.48 -0.60 4.85
C PRO A 225 22.08 -0.96 5.33
N LYS A 226 21.59 -0.20 6.31
CA LYS A 226 20.22 -0.19 6.79
C LYS A 226 19.57 1.16 6.51
N TYR A 227 18.26 1.15 6.62
CA TYR A 227 17.42 2.30 6.32
C TYR A 227 16.65 2.73 7.56
N ARG A 228 16.80 3.99 7.97
CA ARG A 228 16.00 4.60 9.04
C ARG A 228 15.03 5.62 8.44
N HIS A 229 13.93 5.86 9.14
CA HIS A 229 12.93 6.88 8.80
C HIS A 229 12.28 6.69 7.41
N GLN A 230 12.13 5.44 6.96
CA GLN A 230 11.29 5.14 5.79
C GLN A 230 9.81 5.35 6.18
N PRO A 231 9.05 6.17 5.44
CA PRO A 231 7.63 6.27 5.68
C PRO A 231 6.96 4.93 5.36
N ASP A 232 6.20 4.40 6.30
CA ASP A 232 5.33 3.26 6.04
C ASP A 232 4.14 3.67 5.15
N THR A 233 3.36 2.69 4.70
CA THR A 233 2.20 2.92 3.83
C THR A 233 1.23 3.97 4.39
N ALA A 234 0.93 3.94 5.68
CA ALA A 234 0.02 4.89 6.32
C ALA A 234 0.63 6.31 6.32
N ARG A 235 1.94 6.42 6.57
CA ARG A 235 2.63 7.71 6.53
C ARG A 235 2.75 8.26 5.12
N VAL A 236 2.99 7.44 4.10
CA VAL A 236 2.99 7.88 2.69
C VAL A 236 1.63 8.50 2.33
N MET A 237 0.53 7.87 2.74
CA MET A 237 -0.83 8.39 2.54
C MET A 237 -1.05 9.70 3.31
N GLY A 238 -0.55 9.78 4.54
CA GLY A 238 -0.57 11.02 5.34
C GLY A 238 0.21 12.17 4.68
N ILE A 239 1.41 11.89 4.16
CA ILE A 239 2.23 12.84 3.41
C ILE A 239 1.45 13.38 2.20
N LEU A 240 0.81 12.49 1.42
CA LEU A 240 -0.03 12.91 0.29
C LEU A 240 -1.25 13.70 0.73
N SER A 241 -1.93 13.31 1.82
CA SER A 241 -3.07 14.06 2.37
C SER A 241 -2.68 15.47 2.79
N GLU A 242 -1.57 15.61 3.52
CA GLU A 242 -0.99 16.90 3.90
C GLU A 242 -0.65 17.71 2.64
N ALA A 243 0.04 17.11 1.66
CA ALA A 243 0.36 17.72 0.37
C ALA A 243 -0.87 18.24 -0.38
N LEU A 244 -1.93 17.44 -0.49
CA LEU A 244 -3.19 17.85 -1.14
C LEU A 244 -3.87 18.98 -0.40
N SER A 245 -3.90 18.91 0.93
CA SER A 245 -4.40 19.99 1.77
C SER A 245 -3.60 21.29 1.56
N THR A 246 -2.29 21.19 1.32
CA THR A 246 -1.47 22.36 1.02
C THR A 246 -1.80 23.06 -0.29
N GLN A 247 -2.39 22.30 -1.23
CA GLN A 247 -2.84 22.74 -2.55
C GLN A 247 -4.32 23.14 -2.56
N GLY A 248 -4.99 23.18 -1.41
CA GLY A 248 -6.42 23.48 -1.30
C GLY A 248 -7.35 22.33 -1.68
N ARG A 249 -6.82 21.12 -1.90
CA ARG A 249 -7.57 19.92 -2.27
C ARG A 249 -7.90 19.09 -1.04
N HIS A 250 -8.68 19.67 -0.12
CA HIS A 250 -8.91 19.10 1.21
C HIS A 250 -9.77 17.82 1.21
N GLU A 251 -10.64 17.68 0.22
CA GLU A 251 -11.63 16.60 0.17
C GLU A 251 -11.25 15.47 -0.81
N ASP A 252 -10.23 15.69 -1.66
CA ASP A 252 -9.82 14.70 -2.65
C ASP A 252 -9.44 13.36 -1.98
N PRO A 253 -10.07 12.24 -2.39
CA PRO A 253 -9.72 10.97 -1.79
C PRO A 253 -8.31 10.55 -2.19
N VAL A 254 -7.65 9.79 -1.32
CA VAL A 254 -6.36 9.17 -1.62
C VAL A 254 -6.54 7.67 -1.62
N GLY A 255 -6.26 7.02 -2.73
CA GLY A 255 -6.27 5.57 -2.85
C GLY A 255 -4.86 5.00 -2.93
N PHE A 256 -4.60 3.95 -2.17
CA PHE A 256 -3.36 3.19 -2.23
C PHE A 256 -3.56 1.94 -3.07
N VAL A 257 -2.67 1.66 -4.00
CA VAL A 257 -2.75 0.48 -4.86
C VAL A 257 -1.60 -0.47 -4.49
N THR A 258 -1.94 -1.72 -4.19
CA THR A 258 -1.01 -2.70 -3.63
C THR A 258 -1.35 -4.12 -4.06
N SER A 259 -0.47 -5.09 -3.76
CA SER A 259 -0.79 -6.51 -3.85
C SER A 259 -1.82 -6.94 -2.79
N ASN A 260 -2.68 -7.88 -3.17
CA ASN A 260 -3.53 -8.65 -2.25
C ASN A 260 -2.77 -9.56 -1.27
N THR A 261 -1.44 -9.54 -1.27
CA THR A 261 -0.59 -10.24 -0.28
C THR A 261 -0.30 -9.39 0.96
N TYR A 262 -0.88 -8.19 1.04
CA TYR A 262 -0.78 -7.25 2.16
C TYR A 262 -2.17 -6.79 2.63
N ALA A 263 -3.05 -7.72 2.94
CA ALA A 263 -4.41 -7.40 3.35
C ALA A 263 -4.43 -6.52 4.62
N SER A 264 -3.43 -6.68 5.50
CA SER A 264 -3.24 -5.83 6.70
C SER A 264 -3.18 -4.32 6.41
N ARG A 265 -2.78 -3.91 5.20
CA ARG A 265 -2.72 -2.49 4.81
C ARG A 265 -4.08 -1.82 4.72
N GLN A 266 -5.14 -2.58 4.44
CA GLN A 266 -6.51 -2.05 4.42
C GLN A 266 -6.86 -1.40 5.76
N VAL A 267 -6.50 -2.06 6.86
CA VAL A 267 -6.79 -1.56 8.21
C VAL A 267 -5.88 -0.38 8.55
N ALA A 268 -4.58 -0.47 8.25
CA ALA A 268 -3.64 0.62 8.48
C ALA A 268 -4.05 1.91 7.73
N ILE A 269 -4.50 1.77 6.49
CA ILE A 269 -4.93 2.90 5.66
C ILE A 269 -6.27 3.47 6.14
N THR A 270 -7.21 2.61 6.57
CA THR A 270 -8.47 3.07 7.18
C THR A 270 -8.19 3.95 8.40
N ARG A 271 -7.28 3.52 9.28
CA ARG A 271 -6.84 4.30 10.44
C ARG A 271 -6.21 5.63 10.02
N ALA A 272 -5.32 5.62 9.04
CA ALA A 272 -4.69 6.83 8.53
C ALA A 272 -5.74 7.82 7.97
N GLY A 273 -6.77 7.33 7.29
CA GLY A 273 -7.86 8.16 6.77
C GLY A 273 -8.65 8.85 7.89
N LEU A 274 -9.01 8.10 8.94
CA LEU A 274 -9.68 8.64 10.14
C LEU A 274 -8.83 9.71 10.82
N GLN A 275 -7.53 9.44 11.03
CA GLN A 275 -6.60 10.38 11.66
C GLN A 275 -6.40 11.68 10.86
N ASN A 276 -6.53 11.61 9.53
CA ASN A 276 -6.37 12.76 8.65
C ASN A 276 -7.69 13.44 8.26
N GLY A 277 -8.84 12.92 8.72
CA GLY A 277 -10.16 13.44 8.33
C GLY A 277 -10.38 13.39 6.81
N ARG A 278 -9.81 12.40 6.12
CA ARG A 278 -9.84 12.27 4.65
C ARG A 278 -10.25 10.88 4.23
N GLN A 279 -11.00 10.78 3.14
CA GLN A 279 -11.38 9.49 2.57
C GLN A 279 -10.16 8.79 1.97
N PHE A 280 -9.75 7.69 2.60
CA PHE A 280 -8.74 6.78 2.08
C PHE A 280 -9.36 5.47 1.61
N GLY A 281 -8.71 4.83 0.64
CA GLY A 281 -9.13 3.55 0.10
C GLY A 281 -7.93 2.72 -0.34
N VAL A 282 -8.14 1.42 -0.50
CA VAL A 282 -7.11 0.49 -0.95
C VAL A 282 -7.64 -0.31 -2.12
N ALA A 283 -6.97 -0.22 -3.26
CA ALA A 283 -7.16 -1.13 -4.36
C ALA A 283 -6.09 -2.22 -4.28
N MET A 284 -6.49 -3.48 -4.48
CA MET A 284 -5.58 -4.61 -4.43
C MET A 284 -5.58 -5.36 -5.75
N TYR A 285 -4.44 -5.44 -6.41
CA TYR A 285 -4.36 -6.21 -7.64
C TYR A 285 -4.34 -7.71 -7.35
N GLY A 286 -5.06 -8.43 -8.20
CA GLY A 286 -5.22 -9.87 -8.17
C GLY A 286 -4.03 -10.61 -8.75
N ARG A 287 -4.04 -11.93 -8.55
CA ARG A 287 -3.10 -12.85 -9.21
C ARG A 287 -3.23 -12.77 -10.73
N GLU A 288 -4.43 -12.64 -11.27
CA GLU A 288 -4.67 -12.59 -12.71
C GLU A 288 -3.97 -11.43 -13.39
N THR A 289 -3.91 -10.27 -12.75
CA THR A 289 -3.17 -9.10 -13.27
C THR A 289 -1.68 -9.41 -13.42
N LEU A 290 -1.08 -10.08 -12.44
CA LEU A 290 0.32 -10.50 -12.53
C LEU A 290 0.54 -11.58 -13.61
N ILE A 291 -0.40 -12.53 -13.78
CA ILE A 291 -0.36 -13.53 -14.86
C ILE A 291 -0.44 -12.85 -16.23
N GLY A 292 -1.33 -11.87 -16.39
CA GLY A 292 -1.49 -11.12 -17.63
C GLY A 292 -0.24 -10.34 -18.03
N LEU A 293 0.60 -9.97 -17.05
CA LEU A 293 1.91 -9.35 -17.27
C LEU A 293 3.03 -10.36 -17.55
N ASN A 294 2.74 -11.67 -17.59
CA ASN A 294 3.73 -12.75 -17.65
C ASN A 294 4.78 -12.69 -16.54
N ALA A 295 4.43 -12.14 -15.37
CA ALA A 295 5.31 -12.16 -14.21
C ALA A 295 5.42 -13.57 -13.64
N SER A 296 6.53 -13.89 -12.96
CA SER A 296 6.63 -15.14 -12.21
C SER A 296 5.77 -15.05 -10.95
N VAL A 297 4.64 -15.78 -10.94
CA VAL A 297 3.69 -15.78 -9.82
C VAL A 297 3.56 -17.20 -9.26
N PRO A 298 3.88 -17.43 -7.98
CA PRO A 298 3.70 -18.75 -7.37
C PRO A 298 2.24 -19.19 -7.45
N ALA A 299 1.96 -20.49 -7.57
CA ALA A 299 0.60 -21.07 -7.73
C ALA A 299 -0.38 -20.71 -6.61
N GLU A 300 0.14 -20.42 -5.43
CA GLU A 300 -0.60 -19.90 -4.29
C GLU A 300 0.25 -18.83 -3.60
N THR A 301 -0.39 -17.95 -2.84
CA THR A 301 0.36 -17.03 -2.00
C THR A 301 1.23 -17.80 -1.00
N PRO A 302 2.52 -17.43 -0.82
CA PRO A 302 3.44 -18.14 0.07
C PRO A 302 2.90 -18.24 1.50
N LEU A 303 2.91 -19.46 2.04
CA LEU A 303 2.35 -19.76 3.37
C LEU A 303 3.10 -19.03 4.49
N ASN A 304 4.42 -18.87 4.36
CA ASN A 304 5.27 -18.19 5.33
C ASN A 304 4.92 -16.69 5.52
N HIS A 305 4.18 -16.08 4.59
CA HIS A 305 3.78 -14.67 4.71
C HIS A 305 2.52 -14.48 5.55
N LEU A 306 1.67 -15.51 5.66
CA LEU A 306 0.36 -15.44 6.29
C LEU A 306 0.41 -15.13 7.79
N PRO A 307 1.23 -15.82 8.62
CA PRO A 307 1.27 -15.56 10.06
C PRO A 307 1.58 -14.09 10.37
N GLY A 308 2.61 -13.54 9.71
CA GLY A 308 3.03 -12.17 9.92
C GLY A 308 2.00 -11.13 9.46
N ASP A 309 1.32 -11.36 8.33
CA ASP A 309 0.28 -10.42 7.87
C ASP A 309 -0.96 -10.44 8.77
N LEU A 310 -1.39 -11.62 9.23
CA LEU A 310 -2.49 -11.76 10.19
C LEU A 310 -2.16 -11.11 11.53
N ARG A 311 -0.91 -11.24 11.99
CA ARG A 311 -0.44 -10.56 13.19
C ARG A 311 -0.56 -9.03 13.07
N VAL A 312 -0.01 -8.47 11.99
CA VAL A 312 -0.05 -7.02 11.75
C VAL A 312 -1.48 -6.53 11.57
N MET A 313 -2.34 -7.32 10.92
CA MET A 313 -3.76 -7.02 10.78
C MET A 313 -4.45 -6.94 12.15
N TYR A 314 -4.25 -7.95 13.00
CA TYR A 314 -4.81 -7.96 14.35
C TYR A 314 -4.39 -6.73 15.16
N GLU A 315 -3.10 -6.40 15.20
CA GLU A 315 -2.62 -5.22 15.93
C GLU A 315 -3.22 -3.91 15.40
N ASN A 316 -3.39 -3.80 14.08
CA ASN A 316 -4.05 -2.64 13.48
C ASN A 316 -5.54 -2.59 13.80
N LEU A 317 -6.24 -3.73 13.83
CA LEU A 317 -7.65 -3.79 14.19
C LEU A 317 -7.85 -3.39 15.66
N GLN A 318 -6.99 -3.83 16.57
CA GLN A 318 -7.04 -3.42 17.98
C GLN A 318 -6.88 -1.91 18.13
N LYS A 319 -5.93 -1.31 17.40
CA LYS A 319 -5.73 0.13 17.40
C LYS A 319 -6.93 0.88 16.80
N LEU A 320 -7.47 0.39 15.69
CA LEU A 320 -8.68 0.96 15.07
C LEU A 320 -9.87 0.92 16.04
N LEU A 321 -10.09 -0.21 16.72
CA LEU A 321 -11.15 -0.37 17.70
C LEU A 321 -11.03 0.66 18.84
N ALA A 322 -9.81 0.88 19.34
CA ALA A 322 -9.54 1.88 20.36
C ALA A 322 -9.80 3.32 19.86
N GLU A 323 -9.48 3.61 18.59
CA GLU A 323 -9.70 4.92 17.97
C GLU A 323 -11.20 5.23 17.76
N VAL A 324 -12.01 4.24 17.34
CA VAL A 324 -13.45 4.46 17.07
C VAL A 324 -14.34 4.33 18.31
N SER A 325 -13.79 3.85 19.42
CA SER A 325 -14.52 3.72 20.69
C SER A 325 -14.40 4.96 21.60
N GLN A 326 -13.62 5.96 21.18
CA GLN A 326 -13.49 7.27 21.84
C GLN A 326 -14.51 8.27 21.30
#